data_AF-A0A965QRE6-F1
#
_entry.id   AF-A0A965QRE6-F1
#
_cell.length_a   1.000
_cell.length_b   1.000
_cell.length_c   1.000
_cell.angle_alpha   90.00
_cell.angle_beta   90.00
_cell.angle_gamma   90.00
#
_symmetry.space_group_name_H-M   'P 1'
#
loop_
_entity.id
_entity.type
_entity.pdbx_description
1 polymer ?
#
loop_
_entity_poly.entity_id
_entity_poly.type
_entity_poly.pdbx_seq_one_letter_code
_entity_poly.pdbx_strand_id
1 'polypeptide(L)'
;MNVYWFQDSKIGHLKQVKALLDQLKKEMKFSLFTINLSHQKDLSQLLHNQHQFNASTMLIGAGHEVYSGILRAKKYLEKLINEDIFSIAVLRPSYKLSSFDLVIAPEHDFRKRRFPKNVISFQGSLAATSQETVDEGKALIAIGGLSKHYKFDQEILMKQIHYILSMHPKHEFKIFNSRRTPKELKPKRISFKIRHS
;
A
#
# COMPACT_ATOMS: atom_id res chain seq x y z
N MET A 1 17.68 -7.70 15.09
CA MET A 1 17.46 -7.41 13.65
C MET A 1 17.14 -5.94 13.47
N ASN A 2 17.70 -5.32 12.44
CA ASN A 2 17.39 -3.95 12.03
C ASN A 2 16.44 -3.99 10.84
N VAL A 3 15.40 -3.17 10.85
CA VAL A 3 14.43 -3.03 9.74
C VAL A 3 14.52 -1.61 9.20
N TYR A 4 14.93 -1.48 7.94
CA TYR A 4 14.94 -0.21 7.22
C TYR A 4 13.75 -0.16 6.27
N TRP A 5 12.80 0.70 6.60
CA TRP A 5 11.61 0.92 5.81
C TRP A 5 11.80 2.10 4.85
N PHE A 6 11.92 1.78 3.57
CA PHE A 6 11.97 2.74 2.48
C PHE A 6 10.56 3.23 2.13
N GLN A 7 10.37 4.54 2.22
CA GLN A 7 9.09 5.21 2.07
C GLN A 7 9.04 6.04 0.79
N ASP A 8 7.90 5.99 0.10
CA ASP A 8 7.52 6.96 -0.93
C ASP A 8 6.41 7.88 -0.40
N SER A 9 5.92 8.79 -1.25
CA SER A 9 4.87 9.75 -0.88
C SER A 9 3.44 9.18 -0.96
N LYS A 10 3.26 7.89 -1.31
CA LYS A 10 1.94 7.31 -1.59
C LYS A 10 1.37 6.67 -0.34
N ILE A 11 0.36 7.31 0.26
CA ILE A 11 -0.31 6.85 1.48
C ILE A 11 -0.75 5.38 1.43
N GLY A 12 -1.24 4.91 0.27
CA GLY A 12 -1.63 3.51 0.10
C GLY A 12 -0.47 2.53 0.24
N HIS A 13 0.73 2.89 -0.24
CA HIS A 13 1.93 2.09 -0.07
C HIS A 13 2.38 2.10 1.39
N LEU A 14 2.38 3.28 2.01
CA LEU A 14 2.78 3.44 3.41
C LEU A 14 1.90 2.60 4.35
N LYS A 15 0.58 2.63 4.16
CA LYS A 15 -0.38 1.87 4.97
C LYS A 15 -0.16 0.36 4.86
N GLN A 16 0.14 -0.14 3.66
CA GLN A 16 0.35 -1.58 3.45
C GLN A 16 1.60 -2.09 4.16
N VAL A 17 2.73 -1.38 4.00
CA VAL A 17 3.98 -1.76 4.70
C VAL A 17 3.82 -1.62 6.21
N LYS A 18 3.15 -0.55 6.69
CA LYS A 18 2.87 -0.37 8.11
C LYS A 18 2.05 -1.52 8.69
N ALA A 19 0.98 -1.93 8.02
CA ALA A 19 0.15 -3.05 8.50
C ALA A 19 0.95 -4.34 8.66
N LEU A 20 1.84 -4.63 7.71
CA LEU A 20 2.75 -5.77 7.79
C LEU A 20 3.75 -5.64 8.95
N LEU A 21 4.41 -4.48 9.08
CA LEU A 21 5.39 -4.24 10.14
C LEU A 21 4.76 -4.26 11.54
N ASP A 22 3.55 -3.71 11.69
CA ASP A 22 2.81 -3.72 12.96
C ASP A 22 2.49 -5.16 13.40
N GLN A 23 2.17 -6.05 12.47
CA GLN A 23 1.93 -7.46 12.79
C GLN A 23 3.23 -8.21 13.07
N LEU A 24 4.29 -7.97 12.29
CA LEU A 24 5.62 -8.55 12.55
C LEU A 24 6.16 -8.16 13.93
N LYS A 25 5.89 -6.93 14.39
CA LYS A 25 6.34 -6.44 15.71
C LYS A 25 5.73 -7.22 16.88
N LYS A 26 4.59 -7.90 16.66
CA LYS A 26 3.96 -8.77 17.67
C LYS A 26 4.67 -10.12 17.80
N GLU A 27 5.27 -10.59 16.72
CA GLU A 27 5.93 -11.89 16.64
C GLU A 27 7.44 -11.81 16.94
N MET A 28 8.08 -10.66 16.65
CA MET A 28 9.53 -10.51 16.82
C MET A 28 9.97 -9.08 17.18
N LYS A 29 11.09 -8.99 17.91
CA LYS A 29 11.71 -7.71 18.28
C LYS A 29 12.67 -7.22 17.19
N PHE A 30 12.50 -5.98 16.76
CA PHE A 30 13.42 -5.31 15.83
C PHE A 30 13.45 -3.79 16.04
N SER A 31 14.55 -3.18 15.63
CA SER A 31 14.70 -1.72 15.54
C SER A 31 14.23 -1.25 14.17
N LEU A 32 13.32 -0.26 14.14
CA LEU A 32 12.74 0.27 12.90
C LEU A 32 13.33 1.63 12.55
N PHE A 33 13.87 1.75 11.35
CA PHE A 33 14.44 2.97 10.79
C PHE A 33 13.70 3.33 9.51
N THR A 34 13.28 4.59 9.35
CA THR A 34 12.61 5.06 8.14
C THR A 34 13.59 5.76 7.21
N ILE A 35 13.54 5.41 5.92
CA ILE A 35 14.35 6.03 4.87
C ILE A 35 13.41 6.70 3.88
N ASN A 36 13.52 8.01 3.75
CA ASN A 36 12.71 8.77 2.83
C ASN A 36 13.52 9.21 1.61
N LEU A 37 13.30 8.53 0.48
CA LEU A 37 14.09 8.74 -0.74
C LEU A 37 13.81 10.05 -1.46
N SER A 38 12.66 10.71 -1.22
CA SER A 38 12.37 12.00 -1.88
C SER A 38 13.25 13.14 -1.36
N HIS A 39 13.92 12.97 -0.22
CA HIS A 39 14.71 14.02 0.43
C HIS A 39 16.21 13.71 0.52
N GLN A 40 16.65 12.54 0.03
CA GLN A 40 17.98 12.03 0.36
C GLN A 40 18.77 11.72 -0.91
N LYS A 41 19.82 12.54 -1.15
CA LYS A 41 20.73 12.38 -2.29
C LYS A 41 21.78 11.29 -2.07
N ASP A 42 22.09 10.96 -0.82
CA ASP A 42 23.16 10.02 -0.47
C ASP A 42 22.68 8.95 0.53
N LEU A 43 22.30 7.79 -0.02
CA LEU A 43 21.91 6.60 0.74
C LEU A 43 23.07 6.02 1.56
N SER A 44 24.31 6.16 1.08
CA SER A 44 25.49 5.61 1.74
C SER A 44 25.79 6.32 3.05
N GLN A 45 25.68 7.65 3.11
CA GLN A 45 25.90 8.41 4.34
C GLN A 45 24.91 8.05 5.45
N LEU A 46 23.64 7.83 5.08
CA LEU A 46 22.59 7.47 6.04
C LEU A 46 22.79 6.07 6.63
N LEU A 47 23.20 5.13 5.77
CA LEU A 47 23.52 3.78 6.20
C LEU A 47 24.82 3.78 7.01
N HIS A 48 25.79 4.64 6.70
CA HIS A 48 27.06 4.70 7.42
C HIS A 48 26.94 5.30 8.82
N ASN A 49 26.09 6.32 9.00
CA ASN A 49 25.91 7.01 10.28
C ASN A 49 24.96 6.30 11.26
N GLN A 50 24.21 5.29 10.82
CA GLN A 50 23.36 4.51 11.70
C GLN A 50 24.15 3.32 12.27
N HIS A 51 24.69 3.58 13.47
CA HIS A 51 25.50 2.68 14.29
C HIS A 51 24.99 1.22 14.36
N GLN A 52 25.96 0.29 14.31
CA GLN A 52 25.92 -1.15 14.67
C GLN A 52 25.20 -2.09 13.68
N PHE A 53 25.86 -2.38 12.57
CA PHE A 53 25.54 -3.54 11.73
C PHE A 53 26.14 -4.86 12.26
N ASN A 54 25.90 -5.16 13.54
CA ASN A 54 26.28 -6.45 14.15
C ASN A 54 25.05 -7.36 14.26
N ALA A 55 24.07 -7.17 13.38
CA ALA A 55 22.83 -7.93 13.38
C ALA A 55 22.25 -8.02 11.96
N SER A 56 21.48 -9.09 11.72
CA SER A 56 20.74 -9.26 10.47
C SER A 56 19.87 -8.02 10.17
N THR A 57 19.79 -7.68 8.89
CA THR A 57 19.16 -6.46 8.39
C THR A 57 18.07 -6.79 7.37
N MET A 58 16.91 -6.18 7.51
CA MET A 58 15.78 -6.26 6.58
C MET A 58 15.56 -4.90 5.94
N LEU A 59 15.53 -4.87 4.61
CA LEU A 59 15.25 -3.69 3.79
C LEU A 59 13.88 -3.88 3.14
N ILE A 60 12.91 -3.05 3.47
CA ILE A 60 11.52 -3.24 3.05
C ILE A 60 10.89 -1.96 2.52
N GLY A 61 10.02 -2.05 1.52
CA GLY A 61 9.24 -0.92 1.04
C GLY A 61 8.23 -1.30 -0.03
N ALA A 62 7.33 -0.36 -0.35
CA ALA A 62 6.31 -0.53 -1.36
C ALA A 62 6.38 0.55 -2.44
N GLY A 63 6.23 0.13 -3.70
CA GLY A 63 6.18 1.02 -4.86
C GLY A 63 7.50 1.13 -5.63
N HIS A 64 7.37 1.45 -6.92
CA HIS A 64 8.50 1.52 -7.86
C HIS A 64 9.58 2.53 -7.45
N GLU A 65 9.19 3.61 -6.78
CA GLU A 65 10.09 4.68 -6.35
C GLU A 65 11.14 4.18 -5.34
N VAL A 66 10.80 3.17 -4.52
CA VAL A 66 11.71 2.69 -3.46
C VAL A 66 12.54 1.47 -3.83
N TYR A 67 12.07 0.64 -4.76
CA TYR A 67 12.71 -0.64 -5.09
C TYR A 67 14.16 -0.52 -5.53
N SER A 68 14.49 0.51 -6.32
CA SER A 68 15.87 0.73 -6.75
C SER A 68 16.78 1.16 -5.60
N GLY A 69 16.24 1.90 -4.62
CA GLY A 69 16.95 2.29 -3.40
C GLY A 69 17.25 1.08 -2.52
N ILE A 70 16.26 0.21 -2.31
CA ILE A 70 16.40 -1.04 -1.54
C ILE A 70 17.51 -1.91 -2.12
N LEU A 71 17.50 -2.18 -3.43
CA LEU A 71 18.51 -3.03 -4.06
C LEU A 71 19.92 -2.42 -4.04
N ARG A 72 20.05 -1.10 -4.14
CA ARG A 72 21.34 -0.40 -3.98
C ARG A 72 21.84 -0.48 -2.55
N ALA A 73 20.96 -0.26 -1.58
CA ALA A 73 21.28 -0.38 -0.16
C ALA A 73 21.73 -1.80 0.20
N LYS A 74 21.03 -2.85 -0.29
CA LYS A 74 21.44 -4.24 -0.11
C LYS A 74 22.87 -4.46 -0.57
N LYS A 75 23.16 -4.13 -1.83
CA LYS A 75 24.50 -4.28 -2.43
C LYS A 75 25.60 -3.50 -1.71
N TYR A 76 25.25 -2.36 -1.12
CA TYR A 76 26.20 -1.54 -0.36
C TYR A 76 26.50 -2.19 1.00
N LEU A 77 25.45 -2.60 1.73
CA LEU A 77 25.58 -3.24 3.03
C LEU A 77 26.29 -4.59 2.94
N GLU A 78 26.02 -5.40 1.92
CA GLU A 78 26.70 -6.69 1.68
C GLU A 78 28.23 -6.57 1.56
N LYS A 79 28.75 -5.38 1.24
CA LYS A 79 30.19 -5.11 1.17
C LYS A 79 30.78 -4.62 2.49
N LEU A 80 29.94 -4.13 3.40
CA LEU A 80 30.37 -3.48 4.63
C LEU A 80 30.21 -4.38 5.86
N ILE A 81 29.26 -5.31 5.81
CA ILE A 81 28.82 -6.07 6.98
C ILE A 81 28.78 -7.54 6.59
N ASN A 82 29.12 -8.41 7.54
CA ASN A 82 29.17 -9.86 7.31
C ASN A 82 27.87 -10.57 7.76
N GLU A 83 26.85 -9.80 8.12
CA GLU A 83 25.55 -10.24 8.60
C GLU A 83 24.55 -10.42 7.46
N ASP A 84 23.52 -11.24 7.68
CA ASP A 84 22.48 -11.48 6.68
C ASP A 84 21.68 -10.21 6.33
N ILE A 85 21.50 -9.96 5.03
CA ILE A 85 20.72 -8.83 4.51
C ILE A 85 19.60 -9.34 3.61
N PHE A 86 18.36 -9.06 4.03
CA PHE A 86 17.15 -9.44 3.31
C PHE A 86 16.48 -8.21 2.69
N SER A 87 16.21 -8.28 1.40
CA SER A 87 15.47 -7.28 0.63
C SER A 87 14.06 -7.78 0.32
N ILE A 88 13.08 -7.01 0.76
CA ILE A 88 11.66 -7.33 0.65
C ILE A 88 10.94 -6.24 -0.13
N ALA A 89 10.30 -6.63 -1.24
CA ALA A 89 9.38 -5.75 -1.95
C ALA A 89 7.93 -6.05 -1.52
N VAL A 90 7.21 -5.02 -1.07
CA VAL A 90 5.76 -5.08 -0.88
C VAL A 90 5.10 -4.51 -2.13
N LEU A 91 4.06 -5.17 -2.63
CA LEU A 91 3.52 -5.04 -4.00
C LEU A 91 4.47 -5.58 -5.07
N ARG A 92 3.92 -5.90 -6.26
CA ARG A 92 4.70 -6.52 -7.33
C ARG A 92 5.62 -5.49 -8.02
N PRO A 93 6.96 -5.68 -8.02
CA PRO A 93 7.86 -4.90 -8.85
C PRO A 93 7.58 -5.11 -10.34
N SER A 94 7.56 -4.04 -11.12
CA SER A 94 7.44 -4.13 -12.59
C SER A 94 8.71 -4.65 -13.26
N TYR A 95 9.86 -4.57 -12.59
CA TYR A 95 11.18 -5.02 -13.04
C TYR A 95 11.96 -5.61 -11.85
N LYS A 96 13.01 -6.39 -12.13
CA LYS A 96 13.92 -6.98 -11.11
C LYS A 96 13.21 -7.77 -10.01
N LEU A 97 12.09 -8.42 -10.34
CA LEU A 97 11.33 -9.23 -9.39
C LEU A 97 12.20 -10.30 -8.70
N SER A 98 13.09 -10.95 -9.46
CA SER A 98 14.00 -11.98 -8.93
C SER A 98 15.22 -11.44 -8.19
N SER A 99 15.43 -10.11 -8.15
CA SER A 99 16.55 -9.49 -7.43
C SER A 99 16.23 -9.24 -5.96
N PHE A 100 14.98 -9.41 -5.55
CA PHE A 100 14.54 -9.38 -4.16
C PHE A 100 14.57 -10.78 -3.56
N ASP A 101 14.95 -10.87 -2.29
CA ASP A 101 14.90 -12.14 -1.55
C ASP A 101 13.46 -12.59 -1.34
N LEU A 102 12.56 -11.62 -1.11
CA LEU A 102 11.14 -11.86 -0.99
C LEU A 102 10.31 -10.75 -1.64
N VAL A 103 9.21 -11.13 -2.28
CA VAL A 103 8.20 -10.25 -2.82
C VAL A 103 6.86 -10.63 -2.21
N ILE A 104 6.22 -9.68 -1.55
CA ILE A 104 4.89 -9.86 -0.94
C ILE A 104 3.92 -9.06 -1.79
N ALA A 105 3.09 -9.72 -2.61
CA ALA A 105 2.32 -9.04 -3.65
C ALA A 105 0.91 -9.61 -3.86
N PRO A 106 -0.05 -8.81 -4.36
CA PRO A 106 -1.38 -9.28 -4.66
C PRO A 106 -1.38 -10.41 -5.71
N GLU A 107 -2.21 -11.43 -5.51
CA GLU A 107 -2.31 -12.59 -6.40
C GLU A 107 -2.63 -12.17 -7.86
N HIS A 108 -3.56 -11.23 -8.02
CA HIS A 108 -4.04 -10.74 -9.32
C HIS A 108 -3.00 -9.96 -10.14
N ASP A 109 -1.89 -9.55 -9.53
CA ASP A 109 -0.78 -8.89 -10.24
C ASP A 109 0.05 -9.87 -11.09
N PHE A 110 -0.17 -11.17 -10.89
CA PHE A 110 0.49 -12.25 -11.62
C PHE A 110 -0.49 -12.92 -12.59
N ARG A 111 -0.25 -12.74 -13.89
CA ARG A 111 -1.03 -13.40 -14.96
C ARG A 111 -0.55 -14.84 -15.25
N LYS A 112 0.39 -15.37 -14.48
CA LYS A 112 1.09 -16.62 -14.78
C LYS A 112 0.47 -17.78 -14.01
N ARG A 113 0.40 -18.96 -14.65
CA ARG A 113 -0.02 -20.21 -14.00
C ARG A 113 0.90 -20.65 -12.85
N ARG A 114 2.11 -20.09 -12.73
CA ARG A 114 3.07 -20.40 -11.67
C ARG A 114 3.66 -19.13 -11.07
N PHE A 115 3.58 -19.01 -9.75
CA PHE A 115 4.24 -17.96 -9.00
C PHE A 115 5.76 -18.14 -8.99
N PRO A 116 6.54 -17.05 -9.08
CA PRO A 116 7.97 -17.09 -8.79
C PRO A 116 8.24 -17.61 -7.37
N LYS A 117 9.36 -18.30 -7.17
CA LYS A 117 9.70 -18.92 -5.88
C LYS A 117 9.86 -17.92 -4.74
N ASN A 118 10.28 -16.70 -5.06
CA ASN A 118 10.50 -15.62 -4.09
C ASN A 118 9.23 -14.78 -3.84
N VAL A 119 8.04 -15.30 -4.13
CA VAL A 119 6.78 -14.57 -3.98
C VAL A 119 5.89 -15.24 -2.93
N ILE A 120 5.45 -14.44 -1.95
CA ILE A 120 4.29 -14.74 -1.10
C ILE A 120 3.13 -13.89 -1.62
N SER A 121 2.07 -14.53 -2.07
CA SER A 121 0.88 -13.86 -2.58
C SER A 121 -0.18 -13.63 -1.51
N PHE A 122 -0.98 -12.59 -1.67
CA PHE A 122 -2.18 -12.35 -0.86
C PHE A 122 -3.36 -11.90 -1.72
N GLN A 123 -4.58 -12.01 -1.18
CA GLN A 123 -5.80 -11.50 -1.81
C GLN A 123 -6.18 -10.15 -1.21
N GLY A 124 -6.70 -9.23 -2.05
CA GLY A 124 -7.08 -7.89 -1.63
C GLY A 124 -5.88 -6.97 -1.40
N SER A 125 -5.86 -6.29 -0.24
CA SER A 125 -4.79 -5.35 0.18
C SER A 125 -4.30 -5.74 1.57
N LEU A 126 -3.00 -5.57 1.84
CA LEU A 126 -2.49 -5.63 3.19
C LEU A 126 -3.07 -4.45 4.00
N ALA A 127 -3.82 -4.75 5.05
CA ALA A 127 -4.45 -3.73 5.89
C ALA A 127 -4.49 -4.22 7.33
N ALA A 128 -4.56 -3.26 8.26
CA ALA A 128 -4.81 -3.58 9.65
C ALA A 128 -6.19 -4.24 9.78
N THR A 129 -6.25 -5.36 10.48
CA THR A 129 -7.51 -6.02 10.82
C THR A 129 -8.21 -5.24 11.93
N SER A 130 -9.51 -5.00 11.79
CA SER A 130 -10.34 -4.48 12.87
C SER A 130 -11.09 -5.62 13.56
N GLN A 131 -11.18 -5.57 14.88
CA GLN A 131 -12.09 -6.42 15.67
C GLN A 131 -13.42 -5.70 15.96
N GLU A 132 -13.59 -4.47 15.47
CA GLU A 132 -14.83 -3.75 15.61
C GLU A 132 -15.95 -4.50 14.89
N THR A 133 -17.12 -4.56 15.53
CA THR A 133 -18.32 -5.13 14.93
C THR A 133 -18.71 -4.32 13.70
N VAL A 134 -19.05 -5.02 12.62
CA VAL A 134 -19.56 -4.38 11.41
C VAL A 134 -20.90 -3.71 11.74
N ASP A 135 -21.03 -2.45 11.36
CA ASP A 135 -22.29 -1.73 11.41
C ASP A 135 -23.07 -1.99 10.11
N GLU A 136 -24.00 -2.94 10.16
CA GLU A 136 -24.84 -3.30 9.01
C GLU A 136 -25.73 -2.15 8.52
N GLY A 137 -25.94 -1.11 9.35
CA GLY A 137 -26.67 0.09 8.97
C GLY A 137 -25.83 1.09 8.17
N LYS A 138 -24.54 0.82 7.91
CA LYS A 138 -23.66 1.72 7.16
C LYS A 138 -23.26 1.13 5.82
N ALA A 139 -23.23 1.98 4.80
CA ALA A 139 -22.80 1.61 3.46
C ALA A 139 -21.79 2.61 2.89
N LEU A 140 -20.90 2.13 2.03
CA LEU A 140 -19.85 2.91 1.37
C LEU A 140 -20.05 2.89 -0.14
N ILE A 141 -20.07 4.07 -0.77
CA ILE A 141 -19.96 4.21 -2.22
C ILE A 141 -18.64 4.91 -2.54
N ALA A 142 -17.72 4.17 -3.15
CA ALA A 142 -16.44 4.70 -3.61
C ALA A 142 -16.51 5.02 -5.11
N ILE A 143 -16.53 6.31 -5.44
CA ILE A 143 -16.61 6.81 -6.81
C ILE A 143 -15.20 6.90 -7.39
N GLY A 144 -14.93 6.04 -8.37
CA GLY A 144 -13.71 6.06 -9.18
C GLY A 144 -13.67 7.22 -10.17
N GLY A 145 -12.89 7.05 -11.23
CA GLY A 145 -12.85 8.00 -12.33
C GLY A 145 -12.49 7.31 -13.63
N LEU A 146 -12.26 8.10 -14.68
CA LEU A 146 -12.00 7.59 -16.03
C LEU A 146 -10.92 6.51 -16.03
N SER A 147 -11.23 5.39 -16.67
CA SER A 147 -10.30 4.29 -16.91
C SER A 147 -10.20 4.04 -18.42
N LYS A 148 -9.15 3.36 -18.87
CA LYS A 148 -8.98 3.02 -20.30
C LYS A 148 -10.13 2.16 -20.85
N HIS A 149 -10.87 1.49 -19.97
CA HIS A 149 -11.90 0.53 -20.33
C HIS A 149 -13.33 1.09 -20.17
N TYR A 150 -13.50 2.22 -19.46
CA TYR A 150 -14.82 2.73 -19.12
C TYR A 150 -14.87 4.26 -19.27
N LYS A 151 -15.77 4.72 -20.14
CA LYS A 151 -16.17 6.13 -20.24
C LYS A 151 -17.09 6.45 -19.07
N PHE A 152 -16.89 7.63 -18.49
CA PHE A 152 -17.56 8.04 -17.27
C PHE A 152 -18.67 9.03 -17.65
N ASP A 153 -19.91 8.59 -17.56
CA ASP A 153 -21.09 9.42 -17.82
C ASP A 153 -21.70 9.88 -16.49
N GLN A 154 -21.83 11.19 -16.34
CA GLN A 154 -22.28 11.81 -15.10
C GLN A 154 -23.75 11.53 -14.81
N GLU A 155 -24.62 11.59 -15.82
CA GLU A 155 -26.05 11.38 -15.63
C GLU A 155 -26.36 9.94 -15.27
N ILE A 156 -25.71 8.99 -15.95
CA ILE A 156 -25.86 7.57 -15.68
C ILE A 156 -25.37 7.24 -14.26
N LEU A 157 -24.20 7.77 -13.86
CA LEU A 157 -23.70 7.56 -12.50
C LEU A 157 -24.69 8.09 -11.45
N MET A 158 -25.20 9.31 -11.63
CA MET A 158 -26.13 9.89 -10.67
C MET A 158 -27.41 9.08 -10.59
N LYS A 159 -27.96 8.60 -11.71
CA LYS A 159 -29.13 7.70 -11.71
C LYS A 159 -28.85 6.41 -10.93
N GLN A 160 -27.68 5.80 -11.12
CA GLN A 160 -27.28 4.59 -10.39
C GLN A 160 -27.13 4.83 -8.90
N ILE A 161 -26.51 5.95 -8.49
CA ILE A 161 -26.40 6.32 -7.08
C ILE A 161 -27.79 6.51 -6.47
N HIS A 162 -28.67 7.29 -7.10
CA HIS A 162 -30.03 7.50 -6.59
C HIS A 162 -30.80 6.18 -6.45
N TYR A 163 -30.67 5.27 -7.43
CA TYR A 163 -31.29 3.95 -7.38
C TYR A 163 -30.78 3.13 -6.17
N ILE A 164 -29.46 3.09 -5.94
CA ILE A 164 -28.88 2.38 -4.78
C ILE A 164 -29.39 2.99 -3.47
N LEU A 165 -29.40 4.32 -3.37
CA LEU A 165 -29.88 5.02 -2.17
C LEU A 165 -31.37 4.74 -1.90
N SER A 166 -32.21 4.70 -2.94
CA SER A 166 -33.65 4.45 -2.79
C SER A 166 -33.97 3.00 -2.45
N MET A 167 -33.15 2.04 -2.89
CA MET A 167 -33.32 0.62 -2.56
C MET A 167 -32.90 0.28 -1.11
N HIS A 168 -32.06 1.12 -0.50
CA HIS A 168 -31.52 0.89 0.84
C HIS A 168 -31.74 2.09 1.77
N PRO A 169 -32.99 2.56 1.96
CA PRO A 169 -33.29 3.83 2.63
C PRO A 169 -32.90 3.87 4.11
N LYS A 170 -32.72 2.70 4.74
CA LYS A 170 -32.31 2.58 6.15
C LYS A 170 -30.79 2.65 6.37
N HIS A 171 -29.99 2.65 5.31
CA HIS A 171 -28.53 2.68 5.43
C HIS A 171 -28.01 4.13 5.45
N GLU A 172 -27.05 4.41 6.34
CA GLU A 172 -26.23 5.60 6.29
C GLU A 172 -25.14 5.42 5.23
N PHE A 173 -25.31 6.05 4.06
CA PHE A 173 -24.33 6.02 2.99
C PHE A 173 -23.23 7.08 3.17
N LYS A 174 -21.98 6.64 3.16
CA LYS A 174 -20.81 7.52 2.99
C LYS A 174 -20.30 7.41 1.57
N ILE A 175 -20.21 8.55 0.87
CA ILE A 175 -19.78 8.60 -0.53
C ILE A 175 -18.41 9.28 -0.60
N PHE A 176 -17.43 8.59 -1.19
CA PHE A 176 -16.05 9.11 -1.33
C PHE A 176 -15.64 9.15 -2.79
N ASN A 177 -14.84 10.14 -3.15
CA ASN A 177 -14.23 10.26 -4.47
C ASN A 177 -12.76 9.82 -4.46
N SER A 178 -12.28 9.39 -5.62
CA SER A 178 -10.88 9.06 -5.84
C SER A 178 -10.11 10.25 -6.45
N ARG A 179 -8.77 10.16 -6.47
CA ARG A 179 -7.91 11.11 -7.21
C ARG A 179 -8.24 11.19 -8.71
N ARG A 180 -8.84 10.14 -9.27
CA ARG A 180 -9.15 10.02 -10.71
C ARG A 180 -10.54 10.54 -11.04
N THR A 181 -11.38 10.78 -10.05
CA THR A 181 -12.74 11.29 -10.27
C THR A 181 -12.66 12.66 -10.95
N PRO A 182 -13.31 12.85 -12.12
CA PRO A 182 -13.29 14.12 -12.82
C PRO A 182 -13.71 15.28 -11.92
N LYS A 183 -13.15 16.48 -12.13
CA LYS A 183 -13.43 17.64 -11.27
C LYS A 183 -14.91 18.02 -11.29
N GLU A 184 -15.56 17.91 -12.44
CA GLU A 184 -17.00 18.14 -12.64
C GLU A 184 -17.88 17.22 -11.76
N LEU A 185 -17.34 16.05 -11.40
CA LEU A 185 -18.01 14.99 -10.66
C LEU A 185 -17.60 14.93 -9.19
N LYS A 186 -16.70 15.81 -8.73
CA LYS A 186 -16.39 15.91 -7.32
C LYS A 186 -17.67 16.37 -6.62
N PRO A 187 -18.27 15.55 -5.74
CA PRO A 187 -19.42 15.98 -4.97
C PRO A 187 -19.00 17.26 -4.23
N LYS A 188 -19.66 18.40 -4.49
CA LYS A 188 -19.62 19.52 -3.56
C LYS A 188 -20.29 19.01 -2.29
N ARG A 189 -19.52 18.39 -1.37
CA ARG A 189 -19.97 17.88 -0.08
C ARG A 189 -21.42 17.35 -0.13
N ILE A 190 -21.63 16.23 -0.80
CA ILE A 190 -22.93 15.57 -0.76
C ILE A 190 -23.00 14.80 0.56
N SER A 191 -23.34 15.49 1.63
CA SER A 191 -23.84 14.87 2.86
C SER A 191 -25.34 14.71 2.70
N PHE A 192 -25.79 13.56 2.16
CA PHE A 192 -27.20 13.19 2.28
C PHE A 192 -27.45 12.73 3.71
N LYS A 193 -27.86 13.66 4.58
CA LYS A 193 -28.68 13.28 5.73
C LYS A 193 -30.11 13.25 5.23
N ILE A 194 -30.63 12.07 4.91
CA ILE A 194 -32.07 11.89 4.77
C ILE A 194 -32.64 11.99 6.19
N ARG A 195 -33.01 13.20 6.60
CA ARG A 195 -33.87 13.41 7.77
C ARG A 195 -35.29 13.13 7.30
N HIS A 196 -35.89 12.07 7.81
CA HIS A 196 -37.34 11.93 7.77
C HIS A 196 -37.94 12.87 8.83
N SER A 197 -38.88 13.71 8.38
CA SER A 197 -39.86 14.42 9.20
C SER A 197 -40.75 13.43 9.95
#